data_AF-A0A7W1CF97-F1
#
_entry.id   AF-A0A7W1CF97-F1
#
_cell.length_a   1.000
_cell.length_b   1.000
_cell.length_c   1.000
_cell.angle_alpha   90.00
_cell.angle_beta   90.00
_cell.angle_gamma   90.00
#
_symmetry.space_group_name_H-M   'P 1'
#
loop_
_entity.id
_entity.type
_entity.pdbx_description
1 polymer ?
#
loop_
_entity_poly.entity_id
_entity_poly.type
_entity_poly.pdbx_seq_one_letter_code
_entity_poly.pdbx_strand_id
1 'polypeptide(L)'
;MKNNLQMEVIADLKRRKKTSREYLRSLSPAEKIAKLVDLQERYYQTLVVREANGGRKIPGKWQKWQKARYEKADVPGLILE
;
A
#
# COMPACT_ATOMS: atom_id res chain seq x y z
N MET A 1 28.37 -8.28 -23.81
CA MET A 1 26.99 -8.77 -23.58
C MET A 1 26.33 -8.31 -22.28
N LYS A 2 27.04 -8.12 -21.15
CA LYS A 2 26.43 -7.68 -19.88
C LYS A 2 25.76 -6.28 -19.90
N ASN A 3 26.26 -5.36 -20.73
CA ASN A 3 25.74 -3.98 -20.81
C ASN A 3 24.35 -3.89 -21.48
N ASN A 4 24.05 -4.74 -22.46
CA ASN A 4 22.75 -4.68 -23.16
C ASN A 4 21.61 -5.13 -22.24
N LEU A 5 21.82 -6.19 -21.46
CA LEU A 5 20.87 -6.67 -20.46
C LEU A 5 20.61 -5.63 -19.36
N GLN A 6 21.65 -4.93 -18.89
CA GLN A 6 21.47 -3.86 -17.91
C GLN A 6 20.67 -2.68 -18.48
N MET A 7 20.92 -2.31 -19.74
CA MET A 7 20.19 -1.22 -20.40
C MET A 7 18.71 -1.57 -20.62
N GLU A 8 18.41 -2.82 -20.97
CA GLU A 8 17.03 -3.31 -21.10
C GLU A 8 16.27 -3.30 -19.77
N VAL A 9 16.92 -3.74 -18.67
CA VAL A 9 16.31 -3.67 -17.33
C VAL A 9 16.03 -2.22 -16.90
N ILE A 10 16.95 -1.30 -17.17
CA ILE A 10 16.75 0.13 -16.85
C ILE A 10 15.60 0.72 -17.68
N ALA A 11 15.51 0.37 -18.96
CA ALA A 11 14.43 0.82 -19.84
C ALA A 11 13.07 0.27 -19.37
N ASP A 12 12.98 -1.00 -18.98
CA ASP A 12 11.76 -1.60 -18.44
C ASP A 12 11.32 -0.92 -17.14
N LEU A 13 12.25 -0.67 -16.21
CA LEU A 13 11.96 0.04 -14.96
C LEU A 13 11.42 1.45 -15.22
N LYS A 14 11.99 2.17 -16.19
CA LYS A 14 11.49 3.50 -16.59
C LYS A 14 10.07 3.41 -17.15
N ARG A 15 9.80 2.43 -18.03
CA ARG A 15 8.46 2.19 -18.60
C ARG A 15 7.44 1.89 -17.51
N ARG A 16 7.72 0.94 -16.62
CA ARG A 16 6.81 0.55 -15.52
C ARG A 16 6.51 1.72 -14.58
N LYS A 17 7.52 2.52 -14.25
CA LYS A 17 7.33 3.75 -13.47
C LYS A 17 6.45 4.77 -14.20
N LYS A 18 6.63 4.95 -15.50
CA LYS A 18 5.80 5.85 -16.32
C LYS A 18 4.35 5.38 -16.33
N THR A 19 4.10 4.12 -16.67
CA THR A 19 2.75 3.52 -16.71
C THR A 19 2.06 3.61 -15.35
N SER A 20 2.77 3.30 -14.25
CA SER A 20 2.20 3.42 -12.91
C SER A 20 1.80 4.85 -12.56
N ARG A 21 2.62 5.84 -12.93
CA ARG A 21 2.30 7.26 -12.69
C ARG A 21 1.11 7.72 -13.54
N GLU A 22 1.02 7.28 -14.79
CA GLU A 22 -0.10 7.59 -15.68
C GLU A 22 -1.39 7.00 -15.15
N TYR A 23 -1.38 5.71 -14.77
CA TYR A 23 -2.50 5.06 -14.10
C TYR A 23 -2.92 5.79 -12.83
N LEU A 24 -1.99 6.13 -11.94
CA LEU A 24 -2.33 6.85 -10.72
C LEU A 24 -2.91 8.24 -11.02
N ARG A 25 -2.50 8.90 -12.11
CA ARG A 25 -3.09 10.19 -12.50
C ARG A 25 -4.50 10.03 -13.05
N SER A 26 -4.78 8.96 -13.79
CA SER A 26 -6.10 8.71 -14.39
C SER A 26 -7.18 8.34 -13.38
N LEU A 27 -6.81 7.89 -12.18
CA LEU A 27 -7.76 7.59 -11.12
C LEU A 27 -8.48 8.84 -10.61
N SER A 28 -9.77 8.70 -10.32
CA SER A 28 -10.53 9.69 -9.57
C SER A 28 -9.97 9.85 -8.14
N PRO A 29 -10.30 10.94 -7.43
CA PRO A 29 -9.92 11.11 -6.04
C PRO A 29 -10.36 9.95 -5.13
N ALA A 30 -11.58 9.45 -5.31
CA ALA A 30 -12.11 8.32 -4.52
C ALA A 30 -11.31 7.04 -4.74
N GLU A 31 -11.01 6.71 -5.99
CA GLU A 31 -10.19 5.54 -6.33
C GLU A 31 -8.76 5.66 -5.79
N LYS A 32 -8.16 6.86 -5.85
CA LYS A 32 -6.84 7.13 -5.25
C LYS A 32 -6.87 6.85 -3.75
N ILE A 33 -7.89 7.32 -3.05
CA ILE A 33 -8.06 7.09 -1.61
C ILE A 33 -8.21 5.58 -1.35
N ALA A 34 -9.06 4.88 -2.09
CA ALA A 34 -9.23 3.43 -1.94
C ALA A 34 -7.92 2.65 -2.12
N LYS A 35 -7.11 3.02 -3.13
CA LYS A 35 -5.79 2.42 -3.36
C LYS A 35 -4.80 2.72 -2.23
N LEU A 36 -4.82 3.94 -1.68
CA LEU A 36 -3.97 4.28 -0.54
C LEU A 36 -4.36 3.49 0.71
N VAL A 37 -5.66 3.31 0.96
CA VAL A 37 -6.15 2.49 2.08
C VAL A 37 -5.74 1.03 1.93
N ASP A 38 -5.91 0.43 0.75
CA ASP A 38 -5.45 -0.94 0.46
C ASP A 38 -3.93 -1.08 0.69
N LEU A 39 -3.14 -0.11 0.23
CA LEU A 39 -1.69 -0.13 0.44
C LEU A 39 -1.31 -0.02 1.93
N GLN A 40 -2.02 0.80 2.70
CA GLN A 40 -1.82 0.90 4.15
C GLN A 40 -2.14 -0.42 4.87
N GLU A 41 -3.22 -1.09 4.48
CA GLU A 41 -3.61 -2.40 5.05
C GLU A 41 -2.55 -3.47 4.78
N ARG A 42 -2.10 -3.60 3.53
CA ARG A 42 -1.05 -4.56 3.15
C ARG A 42 0.27 -4.29 3.88
N TYR A 43 0.61 -3.02 4.04
CA TYR A 43 1.80 -2.64 4.79
C TYR A 43 1.67 -3.01 6.26
N TYR A 44 0.52 -2.76 6.88
CA TYR A 44 0.26 -3.17 8.26
C TYR A 44 0.36 -4.69 8.44
N GLN A 45 -0.23 -5.48 7.53
CA GLN A 45 -0.08 -6.94 7.54
C GLN A 45 1.39 -7.38 7.48
N THR A 46 2.20 -6.69 6.68
CA THR A 46 3.65 -6.94 6.62
C THR A 46 4.33 -6.65 7.98
N LEU A 47 3.91 -5.59 8.68
CA LEU A 47 4.41 -5.29 10.02
C LEU A 47 4.01 -6.36 11.05
N VAL A 48 2.79 -6.88 10.97
CA VAL A 48 2.29 -7.98 11.80
C VAL A 48 3.13 -9.23 11.59
N VAL A 49 3.33 -9.64 10.34
CA VAL A 49 4.17 -10.81 10.00
C VAL A 49 5.61 -10.59 10.49
N ARG A 50 6.17 -9.38 10.32
CA ARG A 50 7.52 -9.06 10.80
C ARG A 50 7.63 -9.20 12.32
N GLU A 51 6.68 -8.65 13.08
CA GLU A 51 6.69 -8.72 14.54
C GLU A 51 6.50 -10.16 15.04
N ALA A 52 5.59 -10.92 14.43
CA ALA A 52 5.35 -12.33 14.76
C ALA A 52 6.58 -13.22 14.56
N ASN A 53 7.44 -12.87 13.59
CA ASN A 53 8.71 -13.56 13.34
C ASN A 53 9.87 -13.04 14.21
N GLY A 54 9.59 -12.42 15.36
CA GLY A 54 10.60 -11.90 16.29
C GLY A 54 11.27 -10.60 15.82
N GLY A 55 10.73 -9.96 14.79
CA GLY A 55 11.21 -8.67 14.31
C GLY A 55 10.80 -7.51 15.23
N ARG A 56 11.14 -6.29 14.80
CA ARG A 56 10.81 -5.08 15.59
C ARG A 56 9.30 -4.93 15.79
N LYS A 57 8.94 -4.43 16.97
CA LYS A 57 7.54 -4.16 17.31
C LYS A 57 6.85 -3.23 16.31
N ILE A 58 5.54 -3.40 16.16
CA ILE A 58 4.72 -2.51 15.34
C ILE A 58 4.72 -1.11 15.99
N PRO A 59 5.01 -0.03 15.24
CA PRO A 59 4.97 1.31 15.80
C PRO A 59 3.58 1.69 16.32
N GLY A 60 3.50 2.37 17.47
CA GLY A 60 2.22 2.70 18.11
C GLY A 60 1.24 3.50 17.23
N LYS A 61 1.74 4.32 16.29
CA LYS A 61 0.89 5.01 15.30
C LYS A 61 0.09 4.05 14.42
N TRP A 62 0.68 2.91 14.06
CA TRP A 62 0.05 1.88 13.24
C TRP A 62 -0.95 1.06 14.05
N GLN A 63 -0.68 0.83 15.33
CA GLN A 63 -1.65 0.22 16.26
C GLN A 63 -2.88 1.11 16.45
N LYS A 64 -2.68 2.43 16.63
CA LYS A 64 -3.78 3.42 16.71
C LYS A 64 -4.59 3.48 15.41
N TRP A 65 -3.92 3.50 14.26
CA TRP A 65 -4.57 3.48 12.96
C TRP A 65 -5.44 2.22 12.78
N GLN A 66 -4.90 1.03 13.11
CA GLN A 66 -5.64 -0.23 13.05
C GLN A 66 -6.86 -0.18 13.98
N LYS A 67 -6.67 0.22 15.23
CA LYS A 67 -7.76 0.34 16.21
C LYS A 67 -8.88 1.26 15.69
N ALA A 68 -8.53 2.45 15.19
CA ALA A 68 -9.51 3.39 14.63
C ALA A 68 -10.22 2.86 13.37
N ARG A 69 -9.58 1.96 12.61
CA ARG A 69 -10.17 1.36 11.40
C ARG A 69 -11.26 0.34 11.73
N TYR A 70 -11.04 -0.49 12.75
CA TYR A 70 -11.93 -1.57 13.14
C TYR A 70 -12.94 -1.16 14.22
N GLU A 71 -12.63 -0.18 15.07
CA GLU A 71 -13.63 0.43 15.97
C GLU A 71 -14.75 1.16 15.20
N LYS A 72 -14.45 1.68 14.01
CA LYS A 72 -15.48 2.25 13.11
C LYS A 72 -16.28 1.19 12.34
N ALA A 73 -15.79 -0.05 12.27
CA ALA A 73 -16.51 -1.15 11.64
C ALA A 73 -17.54 -1.79 12.58
N ASP A 74 -17.35 -1.65 13.90
CA ASP A 74 -18.26 -2.12 14.95
C ASP A 74 -19.38 -1.13 15.29
N VAL A 75 -19.62 -0.10 14.46
CA VAL A 75 -20.81 0.76 14.57
C VAL A 75 -21.93 0.15 13.73
N PRO A 76 -22.99 -0.44 14.33
CA PRO A 76 -24.13 -0.94 13.57
C PRO A 76 -24.79 0.24 12.86
N GLY A 77 -24.66 0.33 11.54
CA GLY A 77 -25.36 1.33 10.71
C GLY A 77 -24.51 2.19 9.78
N LEU A 78 -23.18 2.05 9.74
CA LEU A 78 -22.36 2.75 8.74
C LEU A 78 -22.18 1.89 7.47
N ILE A 79 -23.29 1.75 6.73
CA ILE A 79 -23.24 1.41 5.30
C ILE A 79 -22.71 2.66 4.59
N LEU A 80 -21.53 2.54 3.98
CA LEU A 80 -21.06 3.54 3.02
C LEU A 80 -21.82 3.28 1.71
N GLU A 81 -22.90 4.03 1.47
CA GLU A 81 -23.47 4.24 0.13
C GLU A 81 -22.56 5.14 -0.72
#